data_AF-A0A671S825-F1
#
_entry.id   AF-A0A671S825-F1
#
_cell.length_a   1.000
_cell.length_b   1.000
_cell.length_c   1.000
_cell.angle_alpha   90.00
_cell.angle_beta   90.00
_cell.angle_gamma   90.00
#
_symmetry.space_group_name_H-M   'P 1'
#
loop_
_entity.id
_entity.type
_entity.pdbx_description
1 polymer ?
#
loop_
_entity_poly.entity_id
_entity_poly.type
_entity_poly.pdbx_seq_one_letter_code
_entity_poly.pdbx_strand_id
1 'polypeptide(L)'
;MKGYFWHISDLHWDPSYDVGSNSASKCASSGGRPTPNAGRFGDYSCDSPWTLINSTLSAMRGILPDPDFIIWTGDDTPHVPDEQLGVEPVLRIIGNLTHIIKTTFPNTKVYSAMGNHDYHPKNQMPPEKNNIYEQTANLWHDWLHAASKETFKIGGYYTEKLLNQTGFRVVVLNTNLYYDQNKLTENIKDPADQFSWADKVLQDAAKNNEKVYIIGHVPPGFFEKKRDKAWFRKEFNKRYIDLIQKHSAIIHGQFFGHHHTDSFRMFYSSKGSPISAMFLAPGVTPWITTLPGVIDGGNNPGIRMFAYDTKTLLIKDIITYYMNLTYSNVVHERWEKEYRLTEAFRVPDASPASMHRVMERISSDKCYLQKYYEFNSVNYDLTECHADCRVDHVCAMREVDFEAYEKCVVKEGGSFTAPVLFTLLLSLMLSLLCLN
;
A
#
# COMPACT_ATOMS: atom_id res chain seq x y z
N MET A 1 -6.57 13.97 23.60
CA MET A 1 -6.40 15.06 22.63
C MET A 1 -6.27 14.40 21.27
N LYS A 2 -6.83 15.01 20.22
CA LYS A 2 -6.94 14.39 18.90
C LYS A 2 -5.93 15.05 17.96
N GLY A 3 -5.08 14.24 17.35
CA GLY A 3 -4.13 14.65 16.33
C GLY A 3 -4.57 14.14 14.96
N TYR A 4 -3.98 14.69 13.91
CA TYR A 4 -4.28 14.31 12.54
C TYR A 4 -3.00 14.21 11.70
N PHE A 5 -2.95 13.22 10.82
CA PHE A 5 -1.86 13.05 9.86
C PHE A 5 -2.41 12.58 8.52
N TRP A 6 -1.69 12.90 7.45
CA TRP A 6 -1.98 12.37 6.12
C TRP A 6 -1.23 11.06 5.87
N HIS A 7 -1.82 10.19 5.06
CA HIS A 7 -1.17 9.07 4.40
C HIS A 7 -1.47 9.18 2.90
N ILE A 8 -0.41 9.34 2.12
CA ILE A 8 -0.44 9.32 0.65
C ILE A 8 0.50 8.25 0.12
N SER A 9 0.16 7.67 -1.02
CA SER A 9 0.91 6.57 -1.62
C SER A 9 0.67 6.49 -3.13
N ASP A 10 1.57 5.82 -3.84
CA ASP A 10 1.39 5.40 -5.24
C ASP A 10 1.01 6.60 -6.12
N LEU A 11 1.90 7.61 -6.09
CA LEU A 11 1.70 8.84 -6.85
C LEU A 11 1.88 8.60 -8.34
N HIS A 12 2.86 7.75 -8.71
CA HIS A 12 3.23 7.40 -10.07
C HIS A 12 3.10 8.57 -11.03
N TRP A 13 3.99 9.55 -10.92
CA TRP A 13 3.99 10.67 -11.85
C TRP A 13 4.52 10.21 -13.22
N ASP A 14 3.70 10.35 -14.27
CA ASP A 14 4.11 10.17 -15.66
C ASP A 14 4.50 11.53 -16.29
N PRO A 15 5.80 11.81 -16.50
CA PRO A 15 6.25 13.06 -17.11
C PRO A 15 5.91 13.16 -18.61
N SER A 16 5.50 12.07 -19.26
CA SER A 16 5.15 12.03 -20.68
C SER A 16 3.67 12.36 -20.95
N TYR A 17 2.85 12.50 -19.91
CA TYR A 17 1.42 12.78 -20.07
C TYR A 17 1.20 14.13 -20.77
N ASP A 18 0.61 14.09 -21.96
CA ASP A 18 0.29 15.26 -22.78
C ASP A 18 -1.05 15.11 -23.47
N VAL A 19 -2.08 15.80 -22.94
CA VAL A 19 -3.43 15.85 -23.52
C VAL A 19 -3.43 16.46 -24.93
N GLY A 20 -2.51 17.39 -25.20
CA GLY A 20 -2.41 18.10 -26.48
C GLY A 20 -1.73 17.29 -27.59
N SER A 21 -1.12 16.15 -27.26
CA SER A 21 -0.45 15.28 -28.22
C SER A 21 -1.42 14.79 -29.30
N ASN A 22 -0.97 14.67 -30.56
CA ASN A 22 -1.77 14.08 -31.65
C ASN A 22 -1.79 12.54 -31.62
N SER A 23 -1.03 11.91 -30.71
CA SER A 23 -1.01 10.45 -30.54
C SER A 23 -2.35 9.94 -29.99
N ALA A 24 -2.73 8.71 -30.35
CA ALA A 24 -3.87 8.01 -29.76
C ALA A 24 -3.65 7.69 -28.27
N SER A 25 -2.39 7.52 -27.86
CA SER A 25 -1.98 7.43 -26.46
C SER A 25 -1.38 8.76 -26.00
N LYS A 26 -1.94 9.34 -24.93
CA LYS A 26 -1.46 10.59 -24.34
C LYS A 26 -0.34 10.41 -23.32
N CYS A 27 0.05 9.18 -22.99
CA CYS A 27 1.03 8.88 -21.95
C CYS A 27 1.84 7.60 -22.29
N ALA A 28 3.04 7.46 -21.77
CA ALA A 28 3.87 6.27 -21.94
C ALA A 28 3.37 5.10 -21.08
N SER A 29 2.86 5.40 -19.88
CA SER A 29 2.30 4.42 -18.92
C SER A 29 1.10 3.61 -19.43
N SER A 30 0.44 4.05 -20.52
CA SER A 30 -0.60 3.24 -21.16
C SER A 30 -0.06 2.03 -21.90
N GLY A 31 1.26 1.97 -22.15
CA GLY A 31 1.86 0.94 -22.99
C GLY A 31 1.43 1.02 -24.46
N GLY A 32 1.05 2.21 -24.93
CA GLY A 32 0.55 2.44 -26.30
C GLY A 32 -0.95 2.18 -26.48
N ARG A 33 -1.68 1.83 -25.41
CA ARG A 33 -3.14 1.73 -25.45
C ARG A 33 -3.76 3.11 -25.69
N PRO A 34 -4.82 3.22 -26.53
CA PRO A 34 -5.50 4.49 -26.73
C PRO A 34 -6.07 5.04 -25.42
N THR A 35 -6.00 6.36 -25.24
CA THR A 35 -6.48 7.08 -24.05
C THR A 35 -7.56 8.08 -24.49
N PRO A 36 -8.75 7.62 -24.91
CA PRO A 36 -9.76 8.47 -25.55
C PRO A 36 -10.40 9.48 -24.59
N ASN A 37 -10.32 9.23 -23.28
CA ASN A 37 -10.92 10.06 -22.24
C ASN A 37 -9.87 10.90 -21.49
N ALA A 38 -8.67 11.03 -22.06
CA ALA A 38 -7.59 11.80 -21.46
C ALA A 38 -8.01 13.25 -21.26
N GLY A 39 -8.02 13.69 -20.01
CA GLY A 39 -8.34 15.05 -19.62
C GLY A 39 -7.24 15.69 -18.78
N ARG A 40 -7.49 16.91 -18.32
CA ARG A 40 -6.49 17.70 -17.57
C ARG A 40 -5.90 16.96 -16.36
N PHE A 41 -6.67 16.11 -15.69
CA PHE A 41 -6.27 15.44 -14.45
C PHE A 41 -5.88 13.98 -14.65
N GLY A 42 -5.89 13.45 -15.87
CA GLY A 42 -5.46 12.09 -16.17
C GLY A 42 -6.44 11.31 -17.04
N ASP A 43 -6.14 10.01 -17.18
CA ASP A 43 -6.97 8.98 -17.81
C ASP A 43 -6.76 7.69 -17.02
N TYR A 44 -7.77 6.83 -16.88
CA TYR A 44 -7.62 5.56 -16.16
C TYR A 44 -6.62 4.60 -16.84
N SER A 45 -6.24 4.80 -18.10
CA SER A 45 -5.19 4.03 -18.77
C SER A 45 -3.79 4.58 -18.52
N CYS A 46 -3.66 5.72 -17.85
CA CYS A 46 -2.41 6.43 -17.60
C CYS A 46 -2.11 6.50 -16.11
N ASP A 47 -0.81 6.62 -15.82
CA ASP A 47 -0.34 7.15 -14.55
C ASP A 47 -0.58 8.65 -14.41
N SER A 48 -0.35 9.18 -13.21
CA SER A 48 -0.72 10.55 -12.84
C SER A 48 0.02 11.61 -13.67
N PRO A 49 -0.69 12.59 -14.28
CA PRO A 49 -0.02 13.81 -14.74
C PRO A 49 0.39 14.70 -13.57
N TRP A 50 1.34 15.62 -13.81
CA TRP A 50 1.77 16.59 -12.79
C TRP A 50 0.62 17.46 -12.27
N THR A 51 -0.37 17.76 -13.10
CA THR A 51 -1.58 18.48 -12.73
C THR A 51 -2.39 17.77 -11.65
N LEU A 52 -2.48 16.43 -11.70
CA LEU A 52 -3.12 15.64 -10.66
C LEU A 52 -2.28 15.66 -9.37
N ILE A 53 -0.96 15.45 -9.46
CA ILE A 53 -0.06 15.54 -8.30
C ILE A 53 -0.21 16.89 -7.56
N ASN A 54 -0.20 17.99 -8.32
CA ASN A 54 -0.35 19.33 -7.75
C ASN A 54 -1.74 19.54 -7.13
N SER A 55 -2.80 19.05 -7.80
CA SER A 55 -4.17 19.07 -7.28
C SER A 55 -4.29 18.31 -5.95
N THR A 56 -3.70 17.11 -5.88
CA THR A 56 -3.66 16.27 -4.68
C THR A 56 -3.08 17.02 -3.49
N LEU A 57 -1.87 17.60 -3.63
CA LEU A 57 -1.23 18.31 -2.53
C LEU A 57 -1.96 19.60 -2.17
N SER A 58 -2.51 20.31 -3.16
CA SER A 58 -3.35 21.48 -2.93
C SER A 58 -4.61 21.14 -2.13
N ALA A 59 -5.26 20.01 -2.45
CA ALA A 59 -6.42 19.52 -1.72
C ALA A 59 -6.08 19.11 -0.29
N MET A 60 -4.98 18.37 -0.09
CA MET A 60 -4.50 18.02 1.26
C MET A 60 -4.26 19.28 2.11
N ARG A 61 -3.58 20.29 1.55
CA ARG A 61 -3.31 21.55 2.26
C ARG A 61 -4.59 22.34 2.52
N GLY A 62 -5.56 22.32 1.60
CA GLY A 62 -6.85 22.96 1.77
C GLY A 62 -7.72 22.31 2.85
N ILE A 63 -7.64 20.99 3.02
CA ILE A 63 -8.42 20.21 4.00
C ILE A 63 -7.78 20.25 5.40
N LEU A 64 -6.49 19.97 5.48
CA LEU A 64 -5.72 19.95 6.72
C LEU A 64 -4.36 20.61 6.45
N PRO A 65 -4.25 21.93 6.61
CA PRO A 65 -3.03 22.64 6.30
C PRO A 65 -1.88 22.22 7.20
N ASP A 66 -2.13 22.09 8.51
CA ASP A 66 -1.08 21.85 9.51
C ASP A 66 -1.27 20.48 10.18
N PRO A 67 -1.03 19.36 9.45
CA PRO A 67 -1.04 18.03 10.04
C PRO A 67 0.15 17.85 10.99
N ASP A 68 0.02 16.95 11.97
CA ASP A 68 1.11 16.63 12.90
C ASP A 68 2.32 16.03 12.15
N PHE A 69 2.05 15.25 11.10
CA PHE A 69 3.03 14.67 10.19
C PHE A 69 2.33 14.15 8.92
N ILE A 70 3.13 13.70 7.95
CA ILE A 70 2.67 12.99 6.74
C ILE A 70 3.36 11.64 6.68
N ILE A 71 2.64 10.60 6.28
CA ILE A 71 3.17 9.32 5.83
C ILE A 71 3.12 9.30 4.30
N TRP A 72 4.25 9.00 3.67
CA TRP A 72 4.36 8.82 2.23
C TRP A 72 4.95 7.45 1.94
N THR A 73 4.18 6.53 1.37
CA THR A 73 4.62 5.14 1.19
C THR A 73 5.20 4.84 -0.19
N GLY A 74 5.72 5.84 -0.90
CA GLY A 74 6.49 5.68 -2.14
C GLY A 74 5.66 5.33 -3.37
N ASP A 75 6.35 4.78 -4.38
CA ASP A 75 5.89 4.51 -5.74
C ASP A 75 5.58 5.81 -6.51
N ASP A 76 6.67 6.43 -6.92
CA ASP A 76 6.73 7.78 -7.47
C ASP A 76 6.75 7.77 -9.00
N THR A 77 7.30 6.72 -9.61
CA THR A 77 7.66 6.67 -11.03
C THR A 77 6.63 5.87 -11.85
N PRO A 78 6.48 6.12 -13.16
CA PRO A 78 5.39 5.53 -13.93
C PRO A 78 5.62 4.05 -14.27
N HIS A 79 4.54 3.36 -14.60
CA HIS A 79 4.49 2.01 -15.12
C HIS A 79 4.95 1.95 -16.58
N VAL A 80 6.26 2.09 -16.78
CA VAL A 80 6.92 1.95 -18.09
C VAL A 80 7.95 0.80 -18.08
N PRO A 81 8.38 0.32 -19.26
CA PRO A 81 9.52 -0.59 -19.38
C PRO A 81 10.81 0.03 -18.83
N ASP A 82 11.72 -0.77 -18.28
CA ASP A 82 12.97 -0.29 -17.67
C ASP A 82 13.85 0.45 -18.69
N GLU A 83 13.78 0.09 -19.98
CA GLU A 83 14.52 0.74 -21.06
C GLU A 83 14.10 2.20 -21.27
N GLN A 84 12.91 2.59 -20.80
CA GLN A 84 12.36 3.95 -20.92
C GLN A 84 12.61 4.79 -19.67
N LEU A 85 13.08 4.19 -18.55
CA LEU A 85 13.21 4.86 -17.27
C LEU A 85 14.49 4.43 -16.55
N GLY A 86 15.60 5.15 -16.81
CA GLY A 86 16.88 4.94 -16.13
C GLY A 86 16.98 5.56 -14.74
N VAL A 87 18.13 5.37 -14.09
CA VAL A 87 18.45 5.88 -12.73
C VAL A 87 18.22 7.39 -12.58
N GLU A 88 18.71 8.20 -13.52
CA GLU A 88 18.59 9.67 -13.45
C GLU A 88 17.13 10.16 -13.51
N PRO A 89 16.28 9.70 -14.46
CA PRO A 89 14.84 9.93 -14.40
C PRO A 89 14.17 9.54 -13.09
N VAL A 90 14.48 8.36 -12.52
CA VAL A 90 13.93 7.91 -11.24
C VAL A 90 14.25 8.91 -10.13
N LEU A 91 15.53 9.27 -9.95
CA LEU A 91 15.95 10.22 -8.92
C LEU A 91 15.37 11.61 -9.12
N ARG A 92 15.22 12.06 -10.38
CA ARG A 92 14.58 13.34 -10.70
C ARG A 92 13.09 13.34 -10.31
N ILE A 93 12.37 12.25 -10.55
CA ILE A 93 10.96 12.11 -10.18
C ILE A 93 10.81 12.15 -8.66
N ILE A 94 11.57 11.33 -7.93
CA ILE A 94 11.59 11.33 -6.45
C ILE A 94 11.92 12.73 -5.92
N GLY A 95 12.91 13.41 -6.53
CA GLY A 95 13.30 14.76 -6.17
C GLY A 95 12.20 15.80 -6.39
N ASN A 96 11.48 15.73 -7.50
CA ASN A 96 10.36 16.63 -7.79
C ASN A 96 9.18 16.43 -6.84
N LEU A 97 8.80 15.17 -6.57
CA LEU A 97 7.75 14.85 -5.60
C LEU A 97 8.13 15.27 -4.18
N THR A 98 9.37 14.98 -3.78
CA THR A 98 9.92 15.47 -2.51
C THR A 98 9.84 17.00 -2.43
N HIS A 99 10.22 17.70 -3.49
CA HIS A 99 10.20 19.16 -3.54
C HIS A 99 8.79 19.72 -3.38
N ILE A 100 7.81 19.24 -4.15
CA ILE A 100 6.43 19.77 -4.08
C ILE A 100 5.77 19.45 -2.72
N ILE A 101 6.09 18.31 -2.10
CA ILE A 101 5.64 18.02 -0.73
C ILE A 101 6.24 19.02 0.26
N LYS A 102 7.55 19.27 0.19
CA LYS A 102 8.23 20.25 1.08
C LYS A 102 7.71 21.67 0.88
N THR A 103 7.46 22.10 -0.36
CA THR A 103 6.96 23.46 -0.61
C THR A 103 5.51 23.63 -0.17
N THR A 104 4.70 22.58 -0.28
CA THR A 104 3.30 22.61 0.18
C THR A 104 3.20 22.52 1.70
N PHE A 105 4.05 21.73 2.34
CA PHE A 105 4.06 21.49 3.79
C PHE A 105 5.44 21.76 4.41
N PRO A 106 5.91 23.03 4.43
CA PRO A 106 7.29 23.37 4.80
C PRO A 106 7.64 23.10 6.26
N ASN A 107 6.64 23.04 7.14
CA ASN A 107 6.83 22.86 8.59
C ASN A 107 6.41 21.45 9.06
N THR A 108 6.13 20.53 8.14
CA THR A 108 5.58 19.21 8.47
C THR A 108 6.64 18.14 8.25
N LYS A 109 6.85 17.27 9.24
CA LYS A 109 7.71 16.10 9.09
C LYS A 109 7.02 15.02 8.24
N VAL A 110 7.76 14.46 7.29
CA VAL A 110 7.30 13.36 6.45
C VAL A 110 8.05 12.09 6.82
N TYR A 111 7.32 11.02 7.11
CA TYR A 111 7.87 9.67 7.25
C TYR A 111 7.66 8.94 5.94
N SER A 112 8.72 8.86 5.14
CA SER A 112 8.67 8.32 3.78
C SER A 112 9.28 6.93 3.68
N ALA A 113 8.61 6.00 3.00
CA ALA A 113 9.15 4.72 2.54
C ALA A 113 9.35 4.78 1.01
N MET A 114 10.31 4.03 0.49
CA MET A 114 10.43 3.84 -0.97
C MET A 114 9.51 2.70 -1.42
N GLY A 115 8.90 2.85 -2.58
CA GLY A 115 8.16 1.79 -3.27
C GLY A 115 8.98 1.05 -4.32
N ASN A 116 8.44 -0.04 -4.86
CA ASN A 116 9.19 -0.91 -5.76
C ASN A 116 9.48 -0.26 -7.12
N HIS A 117 8.76 0.79 -7.50
CA HIS A 117 9.03 1.63 -8.67
C HIS A 117 10.08 2.74 -8.42
N ASP A 118 10.50 2.96 -7.17
CA ASP A 118 11.47 4.02 -6.82
C ASP A 118 12.93 3.57 -7.01
N TYR A 119 13.16 2.62 -7.92
CA TYR A 119 14.48 2.05 -8.21
C TYR A 119 14.60 1.72 -9.70
N HIS A 120 15.84 1.65 -10.19
CA HIS A 120 16.14 1.17 -11.53
C HIS A 120 17.22 0.06 -11.51
N PRO A 121 16.97 -1.10 -12.14
CA PRO A 121 15.67 -1.53 -12.71
C PRO A 121 14.59 -1.68 -11.62
N LYS A 122 13.32 -1.51 -11.97
CA LYS A 122 12.23 -1.57 -10.98
C LYS A 122 12.19 -2.92 -10.26
N ASN A 123 11.74 -2.90 -9.01
CA ASN A 123 11.70 -4.02 -8.07
C ASN A 123 13.07 -4.55 -7.60
N GLN A 124 14.19 -4.24 -8.29
CA GLN A 124 15.50 -4.81 -8.00
C GLN A 124 16.25 -4.01 -6.92
N MET A 125 15.63 -3.84 -5.76
CA MET A 125 16.22 -3.12 -4.63
C MET A 125 17.29 -3.97 -3.93
N PRO A 126 18.57 -3.56 -3.91
CA PRO A 126 19.63 -4.35 -3.33
C PRO A 126 19.59 -4.29 -1.78
N PRO A 127 20.00 -5.37 -1.10
CA PRO A 127 20.10 -5.44 0.36
C PRO A 127 21.39 -4.78 0.89
N GLU A 128 21.89 -3.76 0.21
CA GLU A 128 23.15 -3.09 0.52
C GLU A 128 23.13 -1.64 0.05
N LYS A 129 24.14 -0.89 0.50
CA LYS A 129 24.33 0.52 0.16
C LYS A 129 24.52 0.72 -1.33
N ASN A 130 23.80 1.69 -1.89
CA ASN A 130 23.85 2.02 -3.31
C ASN A 130 23.56 3.51 -3.57
N ASN A 131 23.82 3.97 -4.79
CA ASN A 131 23.66 5.36 -5.18
C ASN A 131 22.21 5.86 -5.03
N ILE A 132 21.19 5.06 -5.38
CA ILE A 132 19.79 5.51 -5.27
C ILE A 132 19.42 5.75 -3.80
N TYR A 133 19.76 4.82 -2.89
CA TYR A 133 19.52 5.04 -1.45
C TYR A 133 20.28 6.27 -0.93
N GLU A 134 21.53 6.48 -1.36
CA GLU A 134 22.30 7.65 -0.95
C GLU A 134 21.70 8.98 -1.43
N GLN A 135 21.29 9.04 -2.70
CA GLN A 135 20.70 10.25 -3.28
C GLN A 135 19.32 10.52 -2.69
N THR A 136 18.48 9.49 -2.52
CA THR A 136 17.18 9.63 -1.85
C THR A 136 17.34 10.08 -0.40
N ALA A 137 18.33 9.55 0.34
CA ALA A 137 18.65 10.04 1.69
C ALA A 137 19.07 11.51 1.73
N ASN A 138 19.68 12.03 0.65
CA ASN A 138 20.02 13.44 0.53
C ASN A 138 18.79 14.29 0.21
N LEU A 139 17.89 13.82 -0.67
CA LEU A 139 16.61 14.48 -0.93
C LEU A 139 15.77 14.60 0.34
N TRP A 140 15.74 13.55 1.16
CA TRP A 140 14.97 13.47 2.41
C TRP A 140 15.71 13.98 3.65
N HIS A 141 16.85 14.66 3.50
CA HIS A 141 17.71 15.02 4.64
C HIS A 141 17.01 15.82 5.76
N ASP A 142 16.06 16.70 5.42
CA ASP A 142 15.28 17.48 6.41
C ASP A 142 14.33 16.62 7.26
N TRP A 143 13.99 15.43 6.78
CA TRP A 143 13.05 14.52 7.43
C TRP A 143 13.74 13.44 8.25
N LEU A 144 15.04 13.21 8.01
CA LEU A 144 15.83 12.13 8.61
C LEU A 144 16.85 12.68 9.62
N HIS A 145 16.85 12.14 10.84
CA HIS A 145 17.98 12.33 11.74
C HIS A 145 19.23 11.62 11.21
N ALA A 146 20.41 12.04 11.67
CA ALA A 146 21.69 11.50 11.20
C ALA A 146 21.77 9.96 11.26
N ALA A 147 21.31 9.34 12.35
CA ALA A 147 21.28 7.88 12.49
C ALA A 147 20.32 7.21 11.48
N SER A 148 19.15 7.82 11.25
CA SER A 148 18.18 7.35 10.26
C SER A 148 18.73 7.45 8.84
N LYS A 149 19.46 8.52 8.53
CA LYS A 149 20.14 8.70 7.25
C LYS A 149 21.17 7.60 6.99
N GLU A 150 21.96 7.23 8.00
CA GLU A 150 22.95 6.16 7.86
C GLU A 150 22.28 4.78 7.68
N THR A 151 21.22 4.48 8.44
CA THR A 151 20.49 3.21 8.29
C THR A 151 19.78 3.13 6.94
N PHE A 152 19.19 4.24 6.49
CA PHE A 152 18.52 4.34 5.18
C PHE A 152 19.50 4.07 4.04
N LYS A 153 20.72 4.63 4.09
CA LYS A 153 21.75 4.37 3.08
C LYS A 153 22.14 2.90 3.01
N ILE A 154 22.02 2.13 4.08
CA ILE A 154 22.39 0.71 4.13
C ILE A 154 21.33 -0.18 3.46
N GLY A 155 20.04 0.08 3.72
CA GLY A 155 18.98 -0.85 3.29
C GLY A 155 17.63 -0.23 2.95
N GLY A 156 17.53 1.10 2.83
CA GLY A 156 16.29 1.82 2.54
C GLY A 156 15.27 1.85 3.68
N TYR A 157 15.66 1.43 4.90
CA TYR A 157 14.81 1.39 6.09
C TYR A 157 15.42 2.23 7.22
N TYR A 158 14.58 2.70 8.16
CA TYR A 158 15.01 3.55 9.27
C TYR A 158 13.92 3.67 10.34
N THR A 159 14.25 4.30 11.47
CA THR A 159 13.27 4.60 12.52
C THR A 159 13.46 6.00 13.07
N GLU A 160 12.35 6.65 13.40
CA GLU A 160 12.30 8.01 13.92
C GLU A 160 11.37 8.10 15.11
N LYS A 161 11.66 9.00 16.06
CA LYS A 161 10.66 9.38 17.07
C LYS A 161 9.59 10.25 16.41
N LEU A 162 8.36 10.16 16.92
CA LEU A 162 7.30 11.03 16.46
C LEU A 162 7.60 12.47 16.85
N LEU A 163 7.57 13.39 15.89
CA LEU A 163 7.96 14.79 16.14
C LEU A 163 7.09 15.39 17.25
N ASN A 164 7.72 16.09 18.19
CA ASN A 164 7.07 16.77 19.32
C ASN A 164 6.25 15.85 20.26
N GLN A 165 6.43 14.52 20.19
CA GLN A 165 5.73 13.58 21.06
C GLN A 165 6.70 12.57 21.66
N THR A 166 6.77 12.56 22.99
CA THR A 166 7.57 11.59 23.75
C THR A 166 6.85 10.26 23.82
N GLY A 167 7.58 9.16 23.64
CA GLY A 167 7.02 7.81 23.79
C GLY A 167 6.39 7.25 22.52
N PHE A 168 6.52 7.91 21.36
CA PHE A 168 6.05 7.37 20.07
C PHE A 168 7.16 7.30 19.04
N ARG A 169 7.08 6.28 18.19
CA ARG A 169 8.07 5.95 17.18
C ARG A 169 7.40 5.54 15.88
N VAL A 170 8.06 5.87 14.78
CA VAL A 170 7.75 5.34 13.45
C VAL A 170 8.89 4.43 13.04
N VAL A 171 8.55 3.21 12.60
CA VAL A 171 9.47 2.26 11.99
C VAL A 171 9.13 2.18 10.52
N VAL A 172 10.05 2.61 9.67
CA VAL A 172 9.88 2.63 8.22
C VAL A 172 10.70 1.50 7.61
N LEU A 173 10.01 0.58 6.95
CA LEU A 173 10.56 -0.63 6.37
C LEU A 173 10.74 -0.48 4.85
N ASN A 174 11.79 -1.07 4.33
CA ASN A 174 11.96 -1.37 2.92
C ASN A 174 11.42 -2.77 2.62
N THR A 175 10.10 -2.88 2.44
CA THR A 175 9.47 -4.16 2.14
C THR A 175 9.63 -4.63 0.70
N ASN A 176 10.21 -3.79 -0.17
CA ASN A 176 10.61 -4.16 -1.53
C ASN A 176 11.69 -5.25 -1.54
N LEU A 177 12.47 -5.36 -0.45
CA LEU A 177 13.43 -6.46 -0.25
C LEU A 177 12.75 -7.83 -0.14
N TYR A 178 11.47 -7.87 0.22
CA TYR A 178 10.70 -9.10 0.40
C TYR A 178 9.88 -9.48 -0.82
N TYR A 179 9.82 -8.60 -1.83
CA TYR A 179 8.99 -8.75 -3.01
C TYR A 179 9.42 -9.94 -3.88
N ASP A 180 8.49 -10.77 -4.34
CA ASP A 180 8.70 -11.95 -5.18
C ASP A 180 9.47 -11.64 -6.49
N GLN A 181 9.30 -10.42 -7.02
CA GLN A 181 9.99 -9.92 -8.21
C GLN A 181 11.43 -9.46 -7.95
N ASN A 182 11.85 -9.25 -6.71
CA ASN A 182 13.21 -8.78 -6.40
C ASN A 182 14.23 -9.92 -6.44
N LYS A 183 14.89 -10.13 -7.58
CA LYS A 183 15.80 -11.26 -7.80
C LYS A 183 17.06 -11.18 -6.94
N LEU A 184 17.42 -10.00 -6.46
CA LEU A 184 18.62 -9.79 -5.63
C LEU A 184 18.49 -10.42 -4.23
N THR A 185 17.28 -10.76 -3.78
CA THR A 185 17.03 -11.26 -2.43
C THR A 185 16.56 -12.72 -2.36
N GLU A 186 16.50 -13.45 -3.49
CA GLU A 186 15.89 -14.81 -3.56
C GLU A 186 16.43 -15.82 -2.55
N ASN A 187 17.72 -15.75 -2.22
CA ASN A 187 18.37 -16.73 -1.35
C ASN A 187 18.89 -16.11 -0.04
N ILE A 188 18.41 -14.92 0.31
CA ILE A 188 18.88 -14.19 1.49
C ILE A 188 17.82 -14.32 2.59
N LYS A 189 18.20 -14.94 3.72
CA LYS A 189 17.26 -15.18 4.82
C LYS A 189 16.75 -13.88 5.46
N ASP A 190 17.62 -12.87 5.58
CA ASP A 190 17.34 -11.57 6.18
C ASP A 190 17.98 -10.45 5.34
N PRO A 191 17.36 -10.03 4.22
CA PRO A 191 17.98 -9.03 3.35
C PRO A 191 18.20 -7.71 4.09
N ALA A 192 19.44 -7.21 4.02
CA ALA A 192 19.94 -6.04 4.74
C ALA A 192 19.80 -6.13 6.27
N ASP A 193 19.73 -7.34 6.83
CA ASP A 193 19.47 -7.61 8.26
C ASP A 193 18.19 -6.95 8.80
N GLN A 194 17.25 -6.59 7.92
CA GLN A 194 16.14 -5.73 8.27
C GLN A 194 15.19 -6.35 9.30
N PHE A 195 14.91 -7.65 9.27
CA PHE A 195 14.07 -8.28 10.30
C PHE A 195 14.76 -8.28 11.66
N SER A 196 16.06 -8.59 11.69
CA SER A 196 16.87 -8.56 12.91
C SER A 196 16.97 -7.14 13.48
N TRP A 197 17.18 -6.15 12.63
CA TRP A 197 17.14 -4.74 12.98
C TRP A 197 15.77 -4.30 13.51
N ALA A 198 14.68 -4.65 12.82
CA ALA A 198 13.32 -4.27 13.21
C ALA A 198 12.93 -4.91 14.55
N ASP A 199 13.27 -6.18 14.76
CA ASP A 199 13.08 -6.86 16.05
C ASP A 199 13.82 -6.12 17.17
N LYS A 200 15.07 -5.71 16.93
CA LYS A 200 15.87 -4.95 17.90
C LYS A 200 15.25 -3.58 18.22
N VAL A 201 14.82 -2.84 17.19
CA VAL A 201 14.15 -1.54 17.35
C VAL A 201 12.86 -1.67 18.16
N LEU A 202 12.03 -2.67 17.85
CA LEU A 202 10.77 -2.91 18.56
C LEU A 202 11.00 -3.38 20.01
N GLN A 203 12.02 -4.22 20.26
CA GLN A 203 12.40 -4.58 21.63
C GLN A 203 12.85 -3.36 22.44
N ASP A 204 13.66 -2.49 21.85
CA ASP A 204 14.15 -1.30 22.54
C ASP A 204 13.03 -0.27 22.74
N ALA A 205 12.11 -0.14 21.79
CA ALA A 205 10.88 0.64 21.94
C ALA A 205 10.03 0.13 23.12
N ALA A 206 9.81 -1.19 23.22
CA ALA A 206 9.09 -1.79 24.34
C ALA A 206 9.76 -1.52 25.69
N LYS A 207 11.08 -1.67 25.79
CA LYS A 207 11.85 -1.34 27.01
C LYS A 207 11.72 0.13 27.42
N ASN A 208 11.60 1.01 26.44
CA ASN A 208 11.47 2.45 26.63
C ASN A 208 10.00 2.89 26.78
N ASN A 209 9.04 1.97 26.88
CA ASN A 209 7.60 2.24 26.92
C ASN A 209 7.12 3.09 25.72
N GLU A 210 7.75 2.91 24.55
CA GLU A 210 7.35 3.56 23.31
C GLU A 210 6.24 2.78 22.59
N LYS A 211 5.38 3.49 21.87
CA LYS A 211 4.38 2.92 20.95
C LYS A 211 4.77 3.21 19.51
N VAL A 212 4.41 2.30 18.61
CA VAL A 212 4.99 2.24 17.27
C VAL A 212 3.91 2.25 16.19
N TYR A 213 4.13 3.07 15.18
CA TYR A 213 3.57 2.88 13.85
C TYR A 213 4.60 2.21 12.94
N ILE A 214 4.16 1.24 12.16
CA ILE A 214 4.97 0.60 11.12
C ILE A 214 4.53 1.10 9.75
N ILE A 215 5.47 1.47 8.91
CA ILE A 215 5.24 1.97 7.56
C ILE A 215 6.06 1.14 6.59
N GLY A 216 5.50 0.81 5.43
CA GLY A 216 6.21 0.18 4.32
C GLY A 216 5.43 0.37 3.03
N HIS A 217 5.98 -0.08 1.91
CA HIS A 217 5.30 0.04 0.62
C HIS A 217 4.51 -1.22 0.28
N VAL A 218 5.21 -2.31 -0.11
CA VAL A 218 4.61 -3.60 -0.43
C VAL A 218 4.09 -4.26 0.86
N PRO A 219 2.79 -4.59 0.96
CA PRO A 219 2.24 -5.26 2.14
C PRO A 219 2.45 -6.79 2.11
N PRO A 220 2.50 -7.44 3.29
CA PRO A 220 2.38 -8.90 3.40
C PRO A 220 0.95 -9.36 3.07
N GLY A 221 0.80 -10.66 2.87
CA GLY A 221 -0.48 -11.30 2.55
C GLY A 221 -0.82 -11.20 1.07
N PHE A 222 -2.13 -11.18 0.79
CA PHE A 222 -2.67 -11.36 -0.56
C PHE A 222 -3.34 -10.08 -1.08
N PHE A 223 -3.30 -9.90 -2.40
CA PHE A 223 -4.01 -8.85 -3.12
C PHE A 223 -5.48 -9.24 -3.27
N GLU A 224 -6.38 -8.38 -2.77
CA GLU A 224 -7.81 -8.69 -2.69
C GLU A 224 -8.53 -8.68 -4.04
N LYS A 225 -7.94 -8.06 -5.07
CA LYS A 225 -8.50 -8.05 -6.45
C LYS A 225 -8.09 -9.28 -7.27
N LYS A 226 -7.25 -10.17 -6.73
CA LYS A 226 -6.80 -11.37 -7.43
C LYS A 226 -6.49 -12.53 -6.48
N ARG A 227 -7.31 -13.58 -6.56
CA ARG A 227 -7.09 -14.85 -5.84
C ARG A 227 -5.66 -15.36 -6.01
N ASP A 228 -5.10 -15.85 -4.90
CA ASP A 228 -3.76 -16.46 -4.82
C ASP A 228 -2.58 -15.54 -5.19
N LYS A 229 -2.79 -14.22 -5.35
CA LYS A 229 -1.69 -13.28 -5.59
C LYS A 229 -1.17 -12.70 -4.27
N ALA A 230 0.01 -13.13 -3.86
CA ALA A 230 0.81 -12.46 -2.84
C ALA A 230 2.01 -11.73 -3.45
N TRP A 231 2.58 -10.79 -2.71
CA TRP A 231 3.79 -10.05 -3.13
C TRP A 231 5.01 -10.54 -2.38
N PHE A 232 4.92 -10.77 -1.07
CA PHE A 232 6.04 -11.30 -0.30
C PHE A 232 6.31 -12.75 -0.69
N ARG A 233 7.58 -13.14 -0.69
CA ARG A 233 7.91 -14.57 -0.62
C ARG A 233 7.40 -15.17 0.69
N LYS A 234 7.01 -16.45 0.65
CA LYS A 234 6.32 -17.14 1.76
C LYS A 234 7.10 -17.04 3.08
N GLU A 235 8.42 -17.19 3.03
CA GLU A 235 9.32 -17.11 4.19
C GLU A 235 9.35 -15.71 4.82
N PHE A 236 9.40 -14.65 4.01
CA PHE A 236 9.38 -13.28 4.51
C PHE A 236 8.00 -12.90 5.04
N ASN A 237 6.94 -13.35 4.38
CA ASN A 237 5.57 -13.17 4.86
C ASN A 237 5.39 -13.76 6.26
N LYS A 238 5.86 -15.00 6.46
CA LYS A 238 5.84 -15.65 7.76
C LYS A 238 6.66 -14.89 8.80
N ARG A 239 7.90 -14.50 8.48
CA ARG A 239 8.75 -13.73 9.41
C ARG A 239 8.13 -12.38 9.80
N TYR A 240 7.44 -11.72 8.87
CA TYR A 240 6.72 -10.49 9.16
C TYR A 240 5.57 -10.74 10.15
N ILE A 241 4.75 -11.77 9.93
CA ILE A 241 3.67 -12.14 10.85
C ILE A 241 4.23 -12.46 12.25
N ASP A 242 5.30 -13.24 12.33
CA ASP A 242 5.95 -13.60 13.58
C ASP A 242 6.46 -12.34 14.33
N LEU A 243 7.03 -11.36 13.60
CA LEU A 243 7.47 -10.08 14.15
C LEU A 243 6.31 -9.26 14.72
N ILE A 244 5.19 -9.15 13.98
CA ILE A 244 3.98 -8.45 14.45
C ILE A 244 3.39 -9.15 15.68
N GLN A 245 3.30 -10.48 15.68
CA GLN A 245 2.78 -11.23 16.81
C GLN A 245 3.63 -11.00 18.07
N LYS A 246 4.95 -11.07 17.94
CA LYS A 246 5.91 -10.85 19.05
C LYS A 246 5.79 -9.46 19.68
N HIS A 247 5.59 -8.42 18.87
CA HIS A 247 5.62 -7.02 19.31
C HIS A 247 4.25 -6.33 19.35
N SER A 248 3.17 -7.07 19.17
CA SER A 248 1.81 -6.52 19.03
C SER A 248 1.38 -5.58 20.16
N ALA A 249 1.89 -5.76 21.38
CA ALA A 249 1.55 -4.90 22.52
C ALA A 249 1.96 -3.43 22.35
N ILE A 250 2.95 -3.13 21.50
CA ILE A 250 3.43 -1.76 21.24
C ILE A 250 3.14 -1.27 19.83
N ILE A 251 2.60 -2.12 18.93
CA ILE A 251 2.28 -1.74 17.55
C ILE A 251 0.84 -1.23 17.51
N HIS A 252 0.66 0.05 17.22
CA HIS A 252 -0.63 0.72 17.26
C HIS A 252 -1.23 1.03 15.87
N GLY A 253 -0.50 0.70 14.80
CA GLY A 253 -0.96 0.84 13.43
C GLY A 253 0.12 0.44 12.44
N GLN A 254 -0.31 -0.06 11.27
CA GLN A 254 0.57 -0.37 10.15
C GLN A 254 0.00 0.30 8.89
N PHE A 255 0.83 0.97 8.10
CA PHE A 255 0.40 1.81 6.97
C PHE A 255 1.19 1.46 5.71
N PHE A 256 0.48 1.02 4.67
CA PHE A 256 1.06 0.47 3.44
C PHE A 256 0.32 0.98 2.20
N GLY A 257 0.91 0.79 1.02
CA GLY A 257 0.37 1.19 -0.29
C GLY A 257 0.33 0.02 -1.26
N HIS A 258 0.91 0.21 -2.45
CA HIS A 258 1.19 -0.78 -3.50
C HIS A 258 -0.04 -1.32 -4.25
N HIS A 259 -1.16 -1.55 -3.55
CA HIS A 259 -2.35 -2.11 -4.19
C HIS A 259 -3.15 -1.09 -5.00
N HIS A 260 -2.91 0.20 -4.76
CA HIS A 260 -3.70 1.34 -5.23
C HIS A 260 -5.17 1.35 -4.77
N THR A 261 -5.65 0.28 -4.14
CA THR A 261 -7.02 0.10 -3.65
C THR A 261 -7.14 0.33 -2.14
N ASP A 262 -8.33 0.75 -1.70
CA ASP A 262 -8.66 0.92 -0.28
C ASP A 262 -8.93 -0.44 0.38
N SER A 263 -8.05 -0.87 1.27
CA SER A 263 -8.25 -2.11 2.01
C SER A 263 -7.57 -2.11 3.38
N PHE A 264 -7.74 -3.19 4.14
CA PHE A 264 -7.06 -3.41 5.40
C PHE A 264 -6.74 -4.89 5.61
N ARG A 265 -5.80 -5.20 6.52
CA ARG A 265 -5.44 -6.57 6.89
C ARG A 265 -5.51 -6.76 8.40
N MET A 266 -6.09 -7.88 8.82
CA MET A 266 -6.16 -8.28 10.21
C MET A 266 -4.98 -9.16 10.59
N PHE A 267 -4.45 -8.96 11.79
CA PHE A 267 -3.45 -9.84 12.39
C PHE A 267 -4.01 -10.41 13.70
N TYR A 268 -3.84 -11.71 13.90
CA TYR A 268 -4.34 -12.43 15.06
C TYR A 268 -3.21 -13.03 15.88
N SER A 269 -3.43 -13.13 17.19
CA SER A 269 -2.57 -13.92 18.08
C SER A 269 -2.72 -15.41 17.78
N SER A 270 -1.82 -16.23 18.33
CA SER A 270 -1.95 -17.69 18.29
C SER A 270 -3.22 -18.23 18.95
N LYS A 271 -3.91 -17.41 19.77
CA LYS A 271 -5.20 -17.73 20.39
C LYS A 271 -6.41 -17.19 19.60
N GLY A 272 -6.19 -16.59 18.43
CA GLY A 272 -7.24 -16.06 17.56
C GLY A 272 -7.79 -14.68 17.95
N SER A 273 -7.15 -13.96 18.88
CA SER A 273 -7.58 -12.60 19.24
C SER A 273 -7.01 -11.57 18.26
N PRO A 274 -7.76 -10.54 17.82
CA PRO A 274 -7.23 -9.51 16.94
C PRO A 274 -6.19 -8.66 17.70
N ILE A 275 -4.98 -8.57 17.16
CA ILE A 275 -3.83 -7.92 17.81
C ILE A 275 -3.31 -6.70 17.06
N SER A 276 -3.54 -6.62 15.74
CA SER A 276 -3.16 -5.46 14.93
C SER A 276 -4.06 -5.34 13.71
N ALA A 277 -4.16 -4.13 13.17
CA ALA A 277 -4.72 -3.84 11.86
C ALA A 277 -3.67 -3.11 11.01
N MET A 278 -3.62 -3.45 9.73
CA MET A 278 -2.85 -2.74 8.70
C MET A 278 -3.81 -2.05 7.75
N PHE A 279 -3.54 -0.80 7.41
CA PHE A 279 -4.33 0.00 6.51
C PHE A 279 -3.59 0.18 5.19
N LEU A 280 -4.21 -0.26 4.10
CA LEU A 280 -3.71 -0.11 2.74
C LEU A 280 -4.37 1.15 2.15
N ALA A 281 -3.56 2.17 1.88
CA ALA A 281 -4.05 3.40 1.27
C ALA A 281 -4.28 3.20 -0.23
N PRO A 282 -5.34 3.79 -0.80
CA PRO A 282 -5.47 3.85 -2.24
C PRO A 282 -4.38 4.74 -2.85
N GLY A 283 -4.14 4.55 -4.14
CA GLY A 283 -3.18 5.33 -4.89
C GLY A 283 -3.75 6.68 -5.33
N VAL A 284 -2.86 7.64 -5.56
CA VAL A 284 -3.23 8.87 -6.28
C VAL A 284 -3.33 8.58 -7.78
N THR A 285 -2.48 7.69 -8.30
CA THR A 285 -2.61 7.24 -9.69
C THR A 285 -3.96 6.55 -9.93
N PRO A 286 -4.66 6.86 -11.04
CA PRO A 286 -5.88 6.15 -11.43
C PRO A 286 -5.60 4.92 -12.30
N TRP A 287 -4.32 4.62 -12.57
CA TRP A 287 -3.89 3.63 -13.55
C TRP A 287 -4.57 2.26 -13.37
N ILE A 288 -5.24 1.79 -14.40
CA ILE A 288 -5.83 0.46 -14.49
C ILE A 288 -4.70 -0.57 -14.61
N THR A 289 -4.66 -1.47 -13.64
CA THR A 289 -3.63 -2.48 -13.57
C THR A 289 -3.55 -3.38 -14.80
N THR A 290 -2.33 -3.64 -15.27
CA THR A 290 -2.04 -4.64 -16.31
C THR A 290 -1.84 -6.04 -15.73
N LEU A 291 -2.04 -6.24 -14.42
CA LEU A 291 -1.87 -7.56 -13.79
C LEU A 291 -2.82 -8.58 -14.45
N PRO A 292 -2.30 -9.66 -15.08
CA PRO A 292 -3.16 -10.61 -15.76
C PRO A 292 -4.21 -11.22 -14.82
N GLY A 293 -5.46 -11.27 -15.26
CA GLY A 293 -6.58 -11.81 -14.47
C GLY A 293 -7.32 -10.78 -13.63
N VAL A 294 -6.82 -9.54 -13.50
CA VAL A 294 -7.61 -8.42 -12.96
C VAL A 294 -8.28 -7.70 -14.12
N ILE A 295 -9.60 -7.60 -14.07
CA ILE A 295 -10.41 -6.89 -15.08
C ILE A 295 -10.77 -5.53 -14.50
N ASP A 296 -10.52 -4.47 -15.26
CA ASP A 296 -10.88 -3.09 -14.91
C ASP A 296 -10.39 -2.65 -13.50
N GLY A 297 -9.17 -3.06 -13.14
CA GLY A 297 -8.60 -2.80 -11.82
C GLY A 297 -8.00 -1.41 -11.67
N GLY A 298 -8.76 -0.38 -12.03
CA GLY A 298 -8.44 1.02 -11.74
C GLY A 298 -9.05 1.50 -10.43
N ASN A 299 -8.73 2.74 -10.07
CA ASN A 299 -9.28 3.45 -8.92
C ASN A 299 -9.42 4.93 -9.26
N ASN A 300 -10.27 5.66 -8.55
CA ASN A 300 -10.14 7.12 -8.54
C ASN A 300 -8.91 7.53 -7.71
N PRO A 301 -8.32 8.71 -7.99
CA PRO A 301 -7.28 9.28 -7.13
C PRO A 301 -7.77 9.45 -5.68
N GLY A 302 -7.07 8.84 -4.74
CA GLY A 302 -7.42 8.85 -3.31
C GLY A 302 -6.33 9.45 -2.43
N ILE A 303 -6.75 10.13 -1.34
CA ILE A 303 -5.88 10.56 -0.24
C ILE A 303 -6.54 10.24 1.10
N ARG A 304 -5.73 9.92 2.12
CA ARG A 304 -6.27 9.48 3.42
C ARG A 304 -5.76 10.31 4.57
N MET A 305 -6.69 10.80 5.39
CA MET A 305 -6.42 11.45 6.67
C MET A 305 -6.74 10.51 7.81
N PHE A 306 -5.82 10.37 8.76
CA PHE A 306 -6.02 9.63 9.99
C PHE A 306 -6.25 10.60 11.14
N ALA A 307 -7.20 10.25 12.00
CA ALA A 307 -7.32 10.82 13.32
C ALA A 307 -6.75 9.86 14.35
N TYR A 308 -5.95 10.35 15.29
CA TYR A 308 -5.39 9.52 16.35
C TYR A 308 -5.39 10.23 17.69
N ASP A 309 -5.23 9.46 18.76
CA ASP A 309 -5.08 9.99 20.10
C ASP A 309 -3.59 10.27 20.40
N THR A 310 -3.25 11.54 20.62
CA THR A 310 -1.88 12.02 20.83
C THR A 310 -1.27 11.62 22.18
N LYS A 311 -2.00 10.89 23.02
CA LYS A 311 -1.48 10.32 24.28
C LYS A 311 -1.28 8.81 24.18
N THR A 312 -1.96 8.15 23.25
CA THR A 312 -2.00 6.69 23.20
C THR A 312 -1.58 6.09 21.87
N LEU A 313 -1.38 6.91 20.83
CA LEU A 313 -1.09 6.48 19.46
C LEU A 313 -2.21 5.61 18.84
N LEU A 314 -3.38 5.52 19.48
CA LEU A 314 -4.51 4.77 18.97
C LEU A 314 -5.17 5.53 17.82
N ILE A 315 -5.36 4.85 16.68
CA ILE A 315 -6.15 5.39 15.58
C ILE A 315 -7.63 5.45 15.97
N LYS A 316 -8.14 6.68 15.95
CA LYS A 316 -9.53 7.01 16.28
C LYS A 316 -10.42 7.00 15.06
N ASP A 317 -9.90 7.32 13.88
CA ASP A 317 -10.70 7.33 12.67
C ASP A 317 -9.84 7.40 11.41
N ILE A 318 -10.47 7.08 10.29
CA ILE A 318 -9.89 7.16 8.95
C ILE A 318 -10.88 7.91 8.06
N ILE A 319 -10.41 8.93 7.36
CA ILE A 319 -11.20 9.70 6.41
C ILE A 319 -10.50 9.62 5.06
N THR A 320 -11.13 8.97 4.08
CA THR A 320 -10.66 8.96 2.71
C THR A 320 -11.34 10.10 1.95
N TYR A 321 -10.56 10.83 1.16
CA TYR A 321 -11.03 11.80 0.19
C TYR A 321 -10.60 11.34 -1.18
N TYR A 322 -11.37 11.72 -2.19
CA TYR A 322 -11.09 11.31 -3.55
C TYR A 322 -11.47 12.38 -4.56
N MET A 323 -10.91 12.26 -5.76
CA MET A 323 -11.33 12.98 -6.94
C MET A 323 -12.10 12.02 -7.85
N ASN A 324 -13.38 12.29 -8.14
CA ASN A 324 -14.03 11.63 -9.27
C ASN A 324 -13.35 12.12 -10.57
N LEU A 325 -12.50 11.29 -11.15
CA LEU A 325 -11.63 11.68 -12.27
C LEU A 325 -12.45 12.02 -13.52
N THR A 326 -13.46 11.19 -13.83
CA THR A 326 -14.37 11.43 -14.96
C THR A 326 -15.08 12.78 -14.82
N TYR A 327 -15.65 13.07 -13.66
CA TYR A 327 -16.30 14.35 -13.40
C TYR A 327 -15.32 15.52 -13.49
N SER A 328 -14.14 15.38 -12.88
CA SER A 328 -13.17 16.48 -12.78
C SER A 328 -12.52 16.84 -14.12
N ASN A 329 -12.39 15.87 -15.02
CA ASN A 329 -11.91 16.10 -16.38
C ASN A 329 -12.91 16.86 -17.26
N VAL A 330 -14.22 16.80 -16.96
CA VAL A 330 -15.28 17.42 -17.78
C VAL A 330 -15.78 18.72 -17.17
N VAL A 331 -15.96 18.78 -15.85
CA VAL A 331 -16.70 19.86 -15.18
C VAL A 331 -15.74 20.83 -14.48
N HIS A 332 -15.12 20.41 -13.38
CA HIS A 332 -14.09 21.17 -12.67
C HIS A 332 -13.37 20.28 -11.65
N GLU A 333 -12.17 20.69 -11.25
CA GLU A 333 -11.39 20.05 -10.18
C GLU A 333 -12.19 19.95 -8.87
N ARG A 334 -12.46 18.73 -8.40
CA ARG A 334 -13.18 18.53 -7.14
C ARG A 334 -12.64 17.34 -6.38
N TRP A 335 -12.09 17.63 -5.20
CA TRP A 335 -11.84 16.64 -4.15
C TRP A 335 -12.98 16.67 -3.14
N GLU A 336 -13.47 15.50 -2.76
CA GLU A 336 -14.54 15.39 -1.77
C GLU A 336 -14.32 14.25 -0.79
N LYS A 337 -14.99 14.34 0.36
CA LYS A 337 -14.95 13.27 1.36
C LYS A 337 -15.67 12.06 0.77
N GLU A 338 -14.95 10.96 0.64
CA GLU A 338 -15.51 9.68 0.25
C GLU A 338 -16.28 9.08 1.43
N TYR A 339 -15.56 8.76 2.50
CA TYR A 339 -16.16 8.23 3.72
C TYR A 339 -15.32 8.53 4.95
N ARG A 340 -15.97 8.38 6.11
CA ARG A 340 -15.33 8.26 7.41
C ARG A 340 -15.58 6.85 7.92
N LEU A 341 -14.53 6.13 8.33
CA LEU A 341 -14.61 4.72 8.71
C LEU A 341 -15.63 4.45 9.81
N THR A 342 -15.60 5.25 10.87
CA THR A 342 -16.51 5.09 12.02
C THR A 342 -17.98 5.30 11.65
N GLU A 343 -18.28 6.23 10.72
CA GLU A 343 -19.61 6.47 10.17
C GLU A 343 -20.05 5.33 9.25
N ALA A 344 -19.19 4.98 8.28
CA ALA A 344 -19.48 4.01 7.22
C ALA A 344 -19.78 2.61 7.77
N PHE A 345 -18.97 2.18 8.75
CA PHE A 345 -19.02 0.85 9.32
C PHE A 345 -19.54 0.81 10.75
N ARG A 346 -20.03 1.92 11.31
CA ARG A 346 -20.65 2.01 12.65
C ARG A 346 -19.80 1.36 13.76
N VAL A 347 -18.53 1.76 13.83
CA VAL A 347 -17.57 1.33 14.86
C VAL A 347 -17.03 2.55 15.61
N PRO A 348 -16.61 2.41 16.88
CA PRO A 348 -16.23 3.57 17.70
C PRO A 348 -14.85 4.15 17.36
N ASP A 349 -13.97 3.36 16.74
CA ASP A 349 -12.62 3.76 16.34
C ASP A 349 -12.06 2.79 15.27
N ALA A 350 -10.78 2.90 14.95
CA ALA A 350 -10.06 1.97 14.06
C ALA A 350 -9.12 1.04 14.85
N SER A 351 -9.44 0.71 16.10
CA SER A 351 -8.69 -0.31 16.86
C SER A 351 -8.77 -1.69 16.21
N PRO A 352 -7.85 -2.63 16.49
CA PRO A 352 -7.94 -4.00 15.98
C PRO A 352 -9.28 -4.67 16.31
N ALA A 353 -9.85 -4.41 17.48
CA ALA A 353 -11.16 -4.92 17.87
C ALA A 353 -12.29 -4.34 17.01
N SER A 354 -12.26 -3.04 16.69
CA SER A 354 -13.23 -2.41 15.80
C SER A 354 -13.07 -2.91 14.36
N MET A 355 -11.85 -2.99 13.85
CA MET A 355 -11.57 -3.49 12.49
C MET A 355 -11.94 -4.96 12.30
N HIS A 356 -11.80 -5.78 13.33
CA HIS A 356 -12.34 -7.14 13.32
C HIS A 356 -13.86 -7.15 13.11
N ARG A 357 -14.61 -6.30 13.83
CA ARG A 357 -16.07 -6.18 13.65
C ARG A 357 -16.44 -5.65 12.26
N VAL A 358 -15.62 -4.75 11.69
CA VAL A 358 -15.79 -4.29 10.31
C VAL A 358 -15.66 -5.47 9.35
N MET A 359 -14.61 -6.28 9.48
CA MET A 359 -14.41 -7.49 8.67
C MET A 359 -15.56 -8.49 8.82
N GLU A 360 -16.03 -8.74 10.06
CA GLU A 360 -17.18 -9.63 10.31
C GLU A 360 -18.46 -9.12 9.63
N ARG A 361 -18.72 -7.81 9.67
CA ARG A 361 -19.86 -7.18 8.97
C ARG A 361 -19.74 -7.32 7.46
N ILE A 362 -18.58 -7.02 6.89
CA ILE A 362 -18.32 -7.20 5.45
C ILE A 362 -18.51 -8.67 5.06
N SER A 363 -18.06 -9.60 5.89
CA SER A 363 -18.18 -11.04 5.61
C SER A 363 -19.63 -11.55 5.69
N SER A 364 -20.49 -10.98 6.53
CA SER A 364 -21.83 -11.52 6.82
C SER A 364 -22.99 -10.72 6.22
N ASP A 365 -22.78 -9.46 5.83
CA ASP A 365 -23.83 -8.56 5.37
C ASP A 365 -23.51 -7.99 3.98
N LYS A 366 -24.38 -8.29 3.00
CA LYS A 366 -24.24 -7.87 1.61
C LYS A 366 -24.14 -6.35 1.43
N CYS A 367 -24.83 -5.56 2.25
CA CYS A 367 -24.79 -4.10 2.16
C CYS A 367 -23.44 -3.54 2.63
N TYR A 368 -22.85 -4.12 3.69
CA TYR A 368 -21.52 -3.72 4.13
C TYR A 368 -20.43 -4.22 3.17
N LEU A 369 -20.59 -5.41 2.59
CA LEU A 369 -19.74 -5.89 1.51
C LEU A 369 -19.74 -4.94 0.33
N GLN A 370 -20.91 -4.60 -0.20
CA GLN A 370 -21.03 -3.74 -1.37
C GLN A 370 -20.45 -2.36 -1.09
N LYS A 371 -20.75 -1.78 0.07
CA LYS A 371 -20.17 -0.50 0.49
C LYS A 371 -18.64 -0.54 0.55
N TYR A 372 -18.06 -1.59 1.14
CA TYR A 372 -16.61 -1.77 1.16
C TYR A 372 -16.03 -1.94 -0.24
N TYR A 373 -16.71 -2.68 -1.12
CA TYR A 373 -16.27 -2.92 -2.49
C TYR A 373 -16.24 -1.64 -3.33
N GLU A 374 -17.27 -0.78 -3.19
CA GLU A 374 -17.30 0.54 -3.81
C GLU A 374 -16.12 1.41 -3.34
N PHE A 375 -15.85 1.44 -2.03
CA PHE A 375 -14.69 2.16 -1.49
C PHE A 375 -13.34 1.55 -1.89
N ASN A 376 -13.27 0.24 -2.12
CA ASN A 376 -12.02 -0.44 -2.49
C ASN A 376 -11.40 0.13 -3.77
N SER A 377 -12.23 0.45 -4.77
CA SER A 377 -11.80 1.12 -6.00
C SER A 377 -11.89 2.66 -5.92
N VAL A 378 -12.12 3.20 -4.74
CA VAL A 378 -12.33 4.63 -4.50
C VAL A 378 -13.55 5.16 -5.28
N ASN A 379 -14.68 4.45 -5.22
CA ASN A 379 -15.90 4.72 -6.00
C ASN A 379 -15.69 4.78 -7.52
N TYR A 380 -14.75 3.98 -8.05
CA TYR A 380 -14.58 3.79 -9.49
C TYR A 380 -15.48 2.66 -10.01
N ASP A 381 -15.28 1.46 -9.48
CA ASP A 381 -16.07 0.27 -9.77
C ASP A 381 -17.26 0.19 -8.81
N LEU A 382 -18.46 0.40 -9.36
CA LEU A 382 -19.74 0.35 -8.66
C LEU A 382 -20.53 -0.93 -8.98
N THR A 383 -19.89 -1.91 -9.61
CA THR A 383 -20.54 -3.19 -9.91
C THR A 383 -20.79 -3.99 -8.63
N GLU A 384 -21.68 -4.99 -8.71
CA GLU A 384 -22.03 -5.80 -7.56
C GLU A 384 -20.91 -6.82 -7.24
N CYS A 385 -20.44 -6.83 -5.99
CA CYS A 385 -19.50 -7.86 -5.52
C CYS A 385 -20.23 -9.17 -5.24
N HIS A 386 -20.14 -10.11 -6.18
CA HIS A 386 -20.73 -11.44 -6.07
C HIS A 386 -19.91 -12.40 -5.19
N ALA A 387 -20.33 -13.67 -5.10
CA ALA A 387 -19.76 -14.66 -4.18
C ALA A 387 -18.23 -14.82 -4.31
N ASP A 388 -17.69 -14.94 -5.52
CA ASP A 388 -16.24 -15.09 -5.71
C ASP A 388 -15.47 -13.83 -5.28
N CYS A 389 -15.95 -12.65 -5.66
CA CYS A 389 -15.42 -11.37 -5.18
C CYS A 389 -15.42 -11.32 -3.64
N ARG A 390 -16.53 -11.72 -3.00
CA ARG A 390 -16.61 -11.77 -1.53
C ARG A 390 -15.51 -12.66 -0.94
N VAL A 391 -15.28 -13.85 -1.50
CA VAL A 391 -14.23 -14.76 -1.01
C VAL A 391 -12.86 -14.11 -1.08
N ASP A 392 -12.52 -13.53 -2.23
CA ASP A 392 -11.20 -12.94 -2.47
C ASP A 392 -10.92 -11.80 -1.49
N HIS A 393 -11.90 -10.91 -1.31
CA HIS A 393 -11.78 -9.78 -0.40
C HIS A 393 -11.79 -10.22 1.08
N VAL A 394 -12.72 -11.08 1.50
CA VAL A 394 -12.82 -11.51 2.90
C VAL A 394 -11.58 -12.29 3.33
N CYS A 395 -11.10 -13.21 2.51
CA CYS A 395 -9.93 -14.02 2.86
C CYS A 395 -8.65 -13.19 2.85
N ALA A 396 -8.47 -12.26 1.91
CA ALA A 396 -7.33 -11.35 1.92
C ALA A 396 -7.34 -10.45 3.17
N MET A 397 -8.49 -9.88 3.55
CA MET A 397 -8.61 -9.06 4.77
C MET A 397 -8.34 -9.85 6.05
N ARG A 398 -8.80 -11.10 6.11
CA ARG A 398 -8.77 -11.94 7.32
C ARG A 398 -7.42 -12.62 7.52
N GLU A 399 -6.83 -13.17 6.46
CA GLU A 399 -5.71 -14.10 6.57
C GLU A 399 -4.49 -13.61 5.79
N VAL A 400 -3.49 -13.10 6.53
CA VAL A 400 -2.19 -12.69 5.96
C VAL A 400 -1.27 -13.91 5.77
N ASP A 401 -1.43 -14.94 6.59
CA ASP A 401 -0.67 -16.19 6.46
C ASP A 401 -1.16 -17.00 5.25
N PHE A 402 -0.21 -17.58 4.51
CA PHE A 402 -0.51 -18.29 3.26
C PHE A 402 -1.40 -19.51 3.48
N GLU A 403 -1.10 -20.33 4.49
CA GLU A 403 -1.84 -21.56 4.74
C GLU A 403 -3.22 -21.26 5.35
N ALA A 404 -3.31 -20.18 6.14
CA ALA A 404 -4.59 -19.72 6.67
C ALA A 404 -5.49 -19.12 5.57
N TYR A 405 -4.92 -18.35 4.64
CA TYR A 405 -5.62 -17.81 3.47
C TYR A 405 -6.20 -18.93 2.60
N GLU A 406 -5.38 -19.93 2.29
CA GLU A 406 -5.81 -21.11 1.53
C GLU A 406 -7.01 -21.80 2.22
N LYS A 407 -6.93 -22.05 3.53
CA LYS A 407 -8.03 -22.64 4.29
C LYS A 407 -9.28 -21.75 4.29
N CYS A 408 -9.12 -20.43 4.32
CA CYS A 408 -10.22 -19.49 4.21
C CYS A 408 -10.93 -19.60 2.86
N VAL A 409 -10.17 -19.59 1.75
CA VAL A 409 -10.73 -19.67 0.39
C VAL A 409 -11.59 -20.93 0.25
N VAL A 410 -11.08 -22.10 0.69
CA VAL A 410 -11.84 -23.37 0.67
C VAL A 410 -13.10 -23.28 1.53
N LYS A 411 -12.97 -22.74 2.76
CA LYS A 411 -14.09 -22.66 3.71
C LYS A 411 -15.21 -21.74 3.21
N GLU A 412 -14.86 -20.63 2.56
CA GLU A 412 -15.81 -19.66 2.02
C GLU A 412 -16.36 -20.07 0.64
N GLY A 413 -15.96 -21.23 0.11
CA GLY A 413 -16.51 -21.84 -1.11
C GLY A 413 -15.76 -21.51 -2.41
N GLY A 414 -14.55 -20.94 -2.33
CA GLY A 414 -13.70 -20.69 -3.49
C GLY A 414 -12.93 -21.93 -3.96
N SER A 415 -12.74 -22.05 -5.27
CA SER A 415 -11.80 -23.03 -5.87
C SER A 415 -10.43 -22.38 -6.11
N PHE A 416 -9.35 -23.13 -5.89
CA PHE A 416 -7.99 -22.73 -6.26
C PHE A 416 -7.69 -22.94 -7.73
N THR A 417 -6.83 -22.09 -8.30
CA THR A 417 -6.10 -22.46 -9.51
C THR A 417 -4.83 -23.21 -9.11
N ALA A 418 -4.92 -24.53 -8.94
CA ALA A 418 -3.72 -25.35 -8.71
C ALA A 418 -2.76 -25.26 -9.92
N PRO A 419 -1.43 -25.30 -9.71
CA PRO A 419 -0.52 -25.56 -10.81
C PRO A 419 -0.85 -26.93 -11.42
N VAL A 420 -0.83 -27.03 -12.75
CA VAL A 420 -1.31 -28.15 -13.60
C VAL A 420 -0.64 -29.52 -13.31
N LEU A 421 0.16 -29.68 -12.25
CA LEU A 421 0.84 -30.93 -11.93
C LEU A 421 -0.01 -31.97 -11.18
N PHE A 422 -1.12 -31.61 -10.54
CA PHE A 422 -1.86 -32.57 -9.68
C PHE A 422 -2.95 -33.38 -10.40
N THR A 423 -3.33 -33.02 -11.63
CA THR A 423 -4.37 -33.73 -12.40
C THR A 423 -3.86 -34.98 -13.13
N LEU A 424 -2.53 -35.17 -13.26
CA LEU A 424 -1.95 -36.33 -13.96
C LEU A 424 -1.82 -37.60 -13.10
N LEU A 425 -1.89 -37.49 -11.77
CA LEU A 425 -1.77 -38.65 -10.87
C LEU A 425 -3.08 -39.42 -10.66
N LEU A 426 -4.24 -38.78 -10.84
CA LEU A 426 -5.53 -39.48 -10.79
C LEU A 426 -5.88 -40.22 -12.08
N SER A 427 -5.38 -39.77 -13.24
CA SER A 427 -5.63 -40.44 -14.53
C SER A 427 -4.83 -41.74 -14.70
N LEU A 428 -3.69 -41.92 -14.03
CA LEU A 428 -2.89 -43.15 -14.13
C LEU A 428 -3.39 -44.29 -13.23
N MET A 429 -4.11 -43.99 -12.15
CA MET A 429 -4.67 -45.02 -11.26
C MET A 429 -5.96 -45.66 -11.82
N LEU A 430 -6.65 -44.99 -12.74
CA LEU A 430 -7.88 -45.51 -13.38
C LEU A 430 -7.60 -46.38 -14.62
N SER A 431 -6.42 -46.28 -15.24
CA SER A 431 -6.03 -47.11 -16.38
C SER A 431 -5.49 -48.50 -16.00
N LEU A 432 -5.21 -48.76 -14.73
CA LEU A 432 -4.68 -50.05 -14.24
C LEU A 432 -5.75 -50.99 -13.66
N LEU A 433 -7.02 -50.57 -13.60
CA LEU A 433 -8.14 -51.35 -13.07
C LEU A 433 -9.09 -51.92 -14.15
N CYS A 434 -8.78 -51.75 -15.43
CA CYS A 434 -9.56 -52.33 -16.55
C CYS A 434 -8.84 -53.45 -17.31
N LEU A 435 -7.79 -54.04 -16.73
CA LEU A 435 -7.14 -55.24 -17.25
C LEU A 435 -7.01 -56.29 -16.14
N ASN A 436 -8.12 -56.99 -15.89
CA ASN A 436 -8.19 -58.41 -15.50
C ASN A 436 -9.64 -58.87 -15.37
#